data_AF-A0A4R6VCY2-F1
#
_entry.id   AF-A0A4R6VCY2-F1
#
_cell.length_a   1.000
_cell.length_b   1.000
_cell.length_c   1.000
_cell.angle_alpha   90.00
_cell.angle_beta   90.00
_cell.angle_gamma   90.00
#
_symmetry.space_group_name_H-M   'P 1'
#
loop_
_entity.id
_entity.type
_entity.pdbx_description
1 polymer ?
#
loop_
_entity_poly.entity_id
_entity_poly.type
_entity_poly.pdbx_seq_one_letter_code
_entity_poly.pdbx_strand_id
1 'polypeptide(L)'
;MRPMLPVPGDLPVDGGWSYEVDWAGVRLLADVDQGELTLRTADGEDVTARFPEFAGLVDAVADGLLDGEAVMLDGGSPSGEALGERLRLADAQRARAMARERPAVFMVYDVVRLYGVPLDPRPLEERRAVLSRLDLSQSTRIQISPAYDDGPALLSGVIAQHLSGVIAKRRGTPYRPGDSGGDWIRVDPTLAAGPSLLPGVPVPAAASSAPAPSRRPRHARRERTPQHDTLF
;
A
#
# COMPACT_ATOMS: atom_id res chain seq x y z
N MET A 1 -10.47 -12.94 -11.50
CA MET A 1 -9.43 -11.97 -11.90
C MET A 1 -8.44 -11.79 -10.74
N ARG A 2 -7.25 -11.22 -10.94
CA ARG A 2 -6.35 -10.78 -9.83
C ARG A 2 -6.33 -9.25 -9.77
N PRO A 3 -6.21 -8.62 -8.59
CA PRO A 3 -6.16 -7.17 -8.50
C PRO A 3 -4.85 -6.58 -9.06
N MET A 4 -4.88 -5.32 -9.48
CA MET A 4 -3.71 -4.54 -9.86
C MET A 4 -2.96 -4.07 -8.61
N LEU A 5 -1.72 -4.55 -8.41
CA LEU A 5 -0.98 -4.30 -7.18
C LEU A 5 0.02 -3.12 -7.33
N PRO A 6 0.11 -2.21 -6.34
CA PRO A 6 1.10 -1.14 -6.36
C PRO A 6 2.51 -1.69 -6.07
N VAL A 7 3.53 -1.04 -6.64
CA VAL A 7 4.94 -1.30 -6.33
C VAL A 7 5.48 -0.26 -5.33
N PRO A 8 6.42 -0.59 -4.42
CA PRO A 8 7.06 0.41 -3.56
C PRO A 8 7.84 1.44 -4.38
N GLY A 9 7.80 2.71 -3.99
CA GLY A 9 8.60 3.77 -4.62
C GLY A 9 8.45 5.14 -3.95
N ASP A 10 9.24 6.09 -4.44
CA ASP A 10 9.15 7.50 -4.03
C ASP A 10 7.83 8.14 -4.49
N LEU A 11 7.41 9.22 -3.83
CA LEU A 11 6.23 9.98 -4.23
C LEU A 11 6.47 10.67 -5.59
N PRO A 12 5.76 10.30 -6.67
CA PRO A 12 5.76 11.09 -7.88
C PRO A 12 5.02 12.42 -7.61
N VAL A 13 5.46 13.51 -8.24
CA VAL A 13 4.90 14.86 -8.02
C VAL A 13 4.58 15.60 -9.32
N ASP A 14 4.62 14.90 -10.46
CA ASP A 14 4.15 15.45 -11.74
C ASP A 14 2.61 15.41 -11.83
N GLY A 15 2.03 16.20 -12.74
CA GLY A 15 0.57 16.32 -12.89
C GLY A 15 -0.14 15.07 -13.46
N GLY A 16 0.59 14.01 -13.78
CA GLY A 16 0.07 12.76 -14.33
C GLY A 16 -0.50 11.78 -13.29
N TRP A 17 -0.60 12.16 -12.01
CA TRP A 17 -0.94 11.25 -10.91
C TRP A 17 -2.17 11.69 -10.12
N SER A 18 -2.85 10.69 -9.54
CA SER A 18 -3.94 10.82 -8.57
C SER A 18 -3.52 10.08 -7.31
N TYR A 19 -3.76 10.64 -6.14
CA TYR A 19 -3.26 10.10 -4.87
C TYR A 19 -4.41 9.67 -3.96
N GLU A 20 -4.24 8.57 -3.25
CA GLU A 20 -5.19 8.06 -2.26
C GLU A 20 -4.43 7.62 -0.99
N VAL A 21 -5.12 7.55 0.14
CA VAL A 21 -4.56 6.99 1.38
C VAL A 21 -4.33 5.48 1.21
N ASP A 22 -3.17 4.98 1.63
CA ASP A 22 -2.98 3.56 1.91
C ASP A 22 -3.56 3.27 3.30
N TRP A 23 -4.64 2.49 3.35
CA TRP A 23 -5.39 2.25 4.59
C TRP A 23 -4.86 1.07 5.41
N ALA A 24 -3.79 0.37 4.97
CA ALA A 24 -3.26 -0.84 5.61
C ALA A 24 -4.33 -1.90 5.92
N GLY A 25 -5.26 -2.09 4.99
CA GLY A 25 -6.30 -3.11 5.07
C GLY A 25 -5.93 -4.38 4.31
N VAL A 26 -6.95 -5.06 3.78
CA VAL A 26 -6.79 -6.20 2.88
C VAL A 26 -7.46 -5.88 1.55
N ARG A 27 -6.69 -6.02 0.47
CA ARG A 27 -7.19 -5.90 -0.90
C ARG A 27 -8.32 -6.88 -1.14
N LEU A 28 -9.50 -6.39 -1.54
CA LEU A 28 -10.61 -7.22 -1.97
C LEU A 28 -11.06 -6.83 -3.38
N LEU A 29 -11.23 -7.84 -4.23
CA LEU A 29 -12.11 -7.76 -5.39
C LEU A 29 -13.52 -8.16 -4.93
N ALA A 30 -14.47 -7.25 -5.11
CA ALA A 30 -15.89 -7.49 -4.87
C ALA A 30 -16.58 -7.69 -6.21
N ASP A 31 -16.92 -8.94 -6.53
CA ASP A 31 -17.62 -9.33 -7.75
C ASP A 31 -19.10 -9.51 -7.39
N VAL A 32 -19.96 -8.64 -7.91
CA VAL A 32 -21.40 -8.86 -7.91
C VAL A 32 -21.80 -9.39 -9.29
N ASP A 33 -22.45 -10.54 -9.31
CA ASP A 33 -23.07 -11.13 -10.50
C ASP A 33 -24.45 -11.68 -10.10
N GLN A 34 -25.47 -11.38 -10.90
CA GLN A 34 -26.87 -11.79 -10.68
C GLN A 34 -27.44 -11.50 -9.26
N GLY A 35 -26.91 -10.48 -8.58
CA GLY A 35 -27.31 -10.13 -7.20
C GLY A 35 -26.63 -10.96 -6.11
N GLU A 36 -25.65 -11.81 -6.43
CA GLU A 36 -24.79 -12.47 -5.46
C GLU A 36 -23.43 -11.76 -5.36
N LEU A 37 -23.00 -11.45 -4.13
CA LEU A 37 -21.67 -10.86 -3.86
C LEU A 37 -20.66 -11.96 -3.55
N THR A 38 -19.54 -11.97 -4.27
CA THR A 38 -18.32 -12.72 -3.92
C THR A 38 -17.18 -11.75 -3.59
N LEU A 39 -16.53 -11.93 -2.43
CA LEU A 39 -15.34 -11.16 -2.03
C LEU A 39 -14.09 -12.04 -2.13
N ARG A 40 -13.09 -11.62 -2.89
CA ARG A 40 -11.81 -12.34 -3.04
C ARG A 40 -10.61 -11.49 -2.65
N THR A 41 -9.68 -12.08 -1.89
CA THR A 41 -8.39 -11.44 -1.58
C THR A 41 -7.50 -11.35 -2.82
N ALA A 42 -6.36 -10.65 -2.72
CA ALA A 42 -5.37 -10.56 -3.80
C ALA A 42 -4.85 -11.94 -4.27
N ASP A 43 -4.73 -12.90 -3.37
CA ASP A 43 -4.33 -14.28 -3.65
C ASP A 43 -5.48 -15.16 -4.19
N GLY A 44 -6.71 -14.61 -4.25
CA GLY A 44 -7.89 -15.26 -4.79
C GLY A 44 -8.71 -16.09 -3.79
N GLU A 45 -8.39 -16.02 -2.49
CA GLU A 45 -9.18 -16.65 -1.42
C GLU A 45 -10.57 -16.02 -1.34
N ASP A 46 -11.62 -16.84 -1.34
CA ASP A 46 -12.99 -16.37 -1.05
C ASP A 46 -13.15 -16.09 0.44
N VAL A 47 -13.47 -14.84 0.76
CA VAL A 47 -13.64 -14.33 2.12
C VAL A 47 -15.03 -13.75 2.36
N THR A 48 -15.98 -14.04 1.47
CA THR A 48 -17.36 -13.51 1.50
C THR A 48 -18.03 -13.73 2.85
N ALA A 49 -17.92 -14.95 3.40
CA ALA A 49 -18.49 -15.30 4.69
C ALA A 49 -17.85 -14.58 5.90
N ARG A 50 -16.67 -13.95 5.72
CA ARG A 50 -15.94 -13.23 6.78
C ARG A 50 -16.41 -11.79 6.94
N PHE A 51 -16.94 -11.17 5.87
CA PHE A 51 -17.36 -9.77 5.80
C PHE A 51 -18.85 -9.60 5.43
N PRO A 52 -19.80 -10.16 6.20
CA PRO A 52 -21.24 -10.05 5.91
C PRO A 52 -21.76 -8.60 5.92
N GLU A 53 -21.05 -7.66 6.55
CA GLU A 53 -21.38 -6.23 6.55
C GLU A 53 -21.29 -5.54 5.18
N PHE A 54 -20.67 -6.19 4.17
CA PHE A 54 -20.60 -5.68 2.80
C PHE A 54 -21.71 -6.22 1.89
N ALA A 55 -22.60 -7.10 2.39
CA ALA A 55 -23.65 -7.73 1.59
C ALA A 55 -24.58 -6.73 0.87
N GLY A 56 -24.82 -5.56 1.46
CA GLY A 56 -25.62 -4.48 0.84
C GLY A 56 -25.00 -3.83 -0.41
N LEU A 57 -23.84 -4.29 -0.89
CA LEU A 57 -23.31 -3.86 -2.18
C LEU A 57 -24.24 -4.21 -3.34
N VAL A 58 -24.96 -5.33 -3.24
CA VAL A 58 -25.87 -5.83 -4.29
C VAL A 58 -27.07 -4.90 -4.52
N ASP A 59 -27.44 -4.09 -3.51
CA ASP A 59 -28.51 -3.10 -3.61
C ASP A 59 -28.09 -1.87 -4.42
N ALA A 60 -26.79 -1.58 -4.49
CA ALA A 60 -26.22 -0.45 -5.23
C ALA A 60 -25.66 -0.83 -6.61
N VAL A 61 -25.26 -2.09 -6.79
CA VAL A 61 -24.67 -2.62 -8.03
C VAL A 61 -25.25 -4.01 -8.29
N ALA A 62 -26.13 -4.14 -9.29
CA ALA A 62 -26.71 -5.45 -9.62
C ALA A 62 -25.75 -6.36 -10.40
N ASP A 63 -24.76 -5.78 -11.08
CA ASP A 63 -23.68 -6.51 -11.77
C ASP A 63 -22.43 -5.63 -11.91
N GLY A 64 -21.29 -6.06 -11.35
CA GLY A 64 -20.02 -5.34 -11.48
C GLY A 64 -18.87 -5.91 -10.65
N LEU A 65 -17.65 -5.60 -11.06
CA LEU A 65 -16.41 -5.96 -10.37
C LEU A 65 -15.73 -4.69 -9.83
N LEU A 66 -15.74 -4.55 -8.50
CA LEU A 66 -15.12 -3.43 -7.78
C LEU A 66 -13.81 -3.87 -7.14
N ASP A 67 -12.86 -2.94 -7.06
CA ASP A 67 -11.57 -3.15 -6.41
C ASP A 67 -11.40 -2.11 -5.30
N GLY A 68 -10.98 -2.59 -4.13
CA GLY A 68 -10.95 -1.82 -2.91
C GLY A 68 -10.22 -2.51 -1.79
N GLU A 69 -10.37 -1.97 -0.60
CA GLU A 69 -9.67 -2.43 0.60
C GLU A 69 -10.62 -2.53 1.79
N ALA A 70 -10.67 -3.70 2.44
CA ALA A 70 -11.40 -3.85 3.69
C ALA A 70 -10.51 -3.43 4.86
N VAL A 71 -10.97 -2.43 5.60
CA VAL A 71 -10.27 -1.79 6.71
C VAL A 71 -11.04 -2.10 8.00
N MET A 72 -10.34 -2.52 9.05
CA MET A 72 -10.88 -2.58 10.40
C MET A 72 -10.22 -1.51 11.26
N LEU A 73 -11.00 -0.83 12.09
CA LEU A 73 -10.49 0.19 13.00
C LEU A 73 -10.37 -0.37 14.41
N ASP A 74 -9.34 0.05 15.13
CA ASP A 74 -9.19 -0.11 16.57
C ASP A 74 -8.79 1.23 17.19
N GLY A 75 -9.44 1.64 18.28
CA GLY A 75 -9.31 2.99 18.85
C GLY A 75 -9.61 4.16 17.89
N GLY A 76 -10.18 3.89 16.71
CA GLY A 76 -10.39 4.87 15.63
C GLY A 76 -9.33 4.87 14.52
N SER A 77 -8.25 4.08 14.66
CA SER A 77 -7.16 3.97 13.67
C SER A 77 -7.21 2.62 12.93
N PRO A 78 -6.77 2.53 11.67
CA PRO A 78 -6.64 1.25 10.96
C PRO A 78 -5.79 0.22 11.73
N SER A 79 -6.27 -1.02 11.82
CA SER A 79 -5.63 -2.11 12.55
C SER A 79 -5.55 -3.39 11.71
N GLY A 80 -4.34 -3.66 11.20
CA GLY A 80 -4.03 -4.93 10.52
C GLY A 80 -4.09 -6.14 11.44
N GLU A 81 -3.95 -5.97 12.77
CA GLU A 81 -4.16 -7.04 13.75
C GLU A 81 -5.64 -7.44 13.81
N ALA A 82 -6.54 -6.48 14.01
CA ALA A 82 -7.99 -6.70 14.04
C ALA A 82 -8.50 -7.37 12.75
N LEU A 83 -7.95 -6.94 11.60
CA LEU A 83 -8.24 -7.51 10.30
C LEU A 83 -7.63 -8.91 10.12
N GLY A 84 -6.45 -9.17 10.68
CA GLY A 84 -5.84 -10.49 10.72
C GLY A 84 -6.62 -11.48 11.60
N GLU A 85 -7.18 -11.04 12.73
CA GLU A 85 -8.11 -11.84 13.55
C GLU A 85 -9.34 -12.24 12.72
N ARG A 86 -9.97 -11.26 12.08
CA ARG A 86 -11.12 -11.42 11.18
C ARG A 86 -10.84 -12.44 10.07
N LEU A 87 -9.72 -12.31 9.36
CA LEU A 87 -9.36 -13.18 8.24
C LEU A 87 -9.06 -14.62 8.67
N ARG A 88 -8.63 -14.86 9.92
CA ARG A 88 -8.38 -16.23 10.43
C ARG A 88 -9.67 -16.97 10.85
N LEU A 89 -10.83 -16.31 10.83
CA LEU A 89 -12.10 -16.97 11.12
C LEU A 89 -12.57 -17.83 9.95
N ALA A 90 -12.41 -19.16 10.10
CA ALA A 90 -13.00 -20.16 9.21
C ALA A 90 -14.50 -20.39 9.50
N ASP A 91 -14.97 -20.06 10.70
CA ASP A 91 -16.38 -20.22 11.10
C ASP A 91 -17.20 -18.96 10.77
N ALA A 92 -18.19 -19.12 9.89
CA ALA A 92 -19.05 -18.04 9.41
C ALA A 92 -19.97 -17.45 10.49
N GLN A 93 -20.34 -18.19 11.54
CA GLN A 93 -21.13 -17.65 12.65
C GLN A 93 -20.28 -16.79 13.58
N ARG A 94 -19.04 -17.21 13.85
CA ARG A 94 -18.06 -16.40 14.62
C ARG A 94 -17.70 -15.13 13.86
N ALA A 95 -17.53 -15.20 12.54
CA ALA A 95 -17.37 -14.01 11.70
C ALA A 95 -18.60 -13.08 11.78
N ARG A 96 -19.83 -13.61 11.63
CA ARG A 96 -21.07 -12.83 11.79
C ARG A 96 -21.29 -12.25 13.20
N ALA A 97 -20.73 -12.85 14.25
CA ALA A 97 -20.75 -12.29 15.59
C ALA A 97 -19.78 -11.11 15.69
N MET A 98 -18.50 -11.35 15.38
CA MET A 98 -17.46 -10.32 15.37
C MET A 98 -17.79 -9.17 14.41
N ALA A 99 -18.52 -9.39 13.31
CA ALA A 99 -18.95 -8.36 12.37
C ALA A 99 -19.93 -7.34 12.98
N ARG A 100 -20.72 -7.74 13.98
CA ARG A 100 -21.63 -6.84 14.69
C ARG A 100 -20.90 -6.00 15.74
N GLU A 101 -19.86 -6.58 16.35
CA GLU A 101 -19.07 -5.95 17.42
C GLU A 101 -17.98 -5.03 16.87
N ARG A 102 -17.23 -5.50 15.87
CA ARG A 102 -16.10 -4.82 15.22
C ARG A 102 -16.24 -4.87 13.69
N PRO A 103 -17.26 -4.19 13.12
CA PRO A 103 -17.50 -4.15 11.68
C PRO A 103 -16.37 -3.46 10.91
N ALA A 104 -16.02 -4.02 9.75
CA ALA A 104 -15.11 -3.41 8.79
C ALA A 104 -15.76 -2.27 7.99
N VAL A 105 -14.95 -1.58 7.17
CA VAL A 105 -15.36 -0.65 6.12
C VAL A 105 -14.64 -1.03 4.83
N PHE A 106 -15.36 -1.12 3.71
CA PHE A 106 -14.80 -1.38 2.39
C PHE A 106 -14.56 -0.06 1.67
N MET A 107 -13.30 0.32 1.52
CA MET A 107 -12.84 1.51 0.80
C MET A 107 -12.66 1.13 -0.68
N VAL A 108 -13.69 1.38 -1.48
CA VAL A 108 -13.69 1.09 -2.92
C VAL A 108 -12.95 2.19 -3.68
N TYR A 109 -12.01 1.83 -4.55
CA TYR A 109 -11.28 2.82 -5.34
C TYR A 109 -11.24 2.62 -6.84
N ASP A 110 -11.58 1.45 -7.35
CA ASP A 110 -11.66 1.22 -8.80
C ASP A 110 -12.89 0.39 -9.18
N VAL A 111 -13.30 0.50 -10.44
CA VAL A 111 -14.37 -0.31 -11.05
C VAL A 111 -13.83 -0.91 -12.33
N VAL A 112 -13.74 -2.24 -12.34
CA VAL A 112 -13.07 -3.03 -13.38
C VAL A 112 -14.09 -3.54 -14.40
N ARG A 113 -15.34 -3.72 -13.98
CA ARG A 113 -16.47 -4.20 -14.80
C ARG A 113 -17.77 -3.62 -14.24
N LEU A 114 -18.74 -3.29 -15.10
CA LEU A 114 -20.08 -2.85 -14.66
C LEU A 114 -21.11 -3.20 -15.73
N TYR A 115 -22.22 -3.84 -15.35
CA TYR A 115 -23.32 -4.25 -16.25
C TYR A 115 -22.83 -4.95 -17.55
N GLY A 116 -22.00 -5.98 -17.39
CA GLY A 116 -21.37 -6.72 -18.48
C GLY A 116 -20.27 -5.98 -19.26
N VAL A 117 -20.08 -4.68 -19.04
CA VAL A 117 -19.07 -3.88 -19.75
C VAL A 117 -17.71 -3.96 -19.05
N PRO A 118 -16.63 -4.40 -19.73
CA PRO A 118 -15.28 -4.31 -19.20
C PRO A 118 -14.81 -2.85 -19.19
N LEU A 119 -14.31 -2.41 -18.04
CA LEU A 119 -13.76 -1.08 -17.82
C LEU A 119 -12.24 -1.12 -17.59
N ASP A 120 -11.64 -2.30 -17.44
CA ASP A 120 -10.19 -2.47 -17.32
C ASP A 120 -9.36 -1.81 -18.45
N PRO A 121 -9.78 -1.76 -19.73
CA PRO A 121 -8.99 -1.08 -20.77
C PRO A 121 -9.13 0.45 -20.72
N ARG A 122 -10.03 0.99 -19.90
CA ARG A 122 -10.30 2.44 -19.81
C ARG A 122 -9.27 3.14 -18.93
N PRO A 123 -8.93 4.42 -19.22
CA PRO A 123 -8.14 5.26 -18.33
C PRO A 123 -8.67 5.31 -16.90
N LEU A 124 -7.77 5.41 -15.92
CA LEU A 124 -8.09 5.51 -14.49
C LEU A 124 -9.19 6.54 -14.19
N GLU A 125 -9.10 7.73 -14.79
CA GLU A 125 -10.05 8.83 -14.63
C GLU A 125 -11.45 8.49 -15.17
N GLU A 126 -11.56 7.71 -16.26
CA GLU A 126 -12.86 7.22 -16.75
C GLU A 126 -13.46 6.21 -15.76
N ARG A 127 -12.67 5.27 -15.25
CA ARG A 127 -13.12 4.29 -14.24
C ARG A 127 -13.55 4.97 -12.95
N ARG A 128 -12.76 5.92 -12.44
CA ARG A 128 -13.09 6.75 -11.26
C ARG A 128 -14.38 7.56 -11.47
N ALA A 129 -14.60 8.12 -12.66
CA ALA A 129 -15.83 8.85 -12.99
C ALA A 129 -17.08 7.95 -13.15
N VAL A 130 -16.90 6.65 -13.42
CA VAL A 130 -17.98 5.65 -13.34
C VAL A 130 -18.24 5.29 -11.88
N LEU A 131 -17.20 4.97 -11.11
CA LEU A 131 -17.30 4.63 -9.69
C LEU A 131 -17.99 5.74 -8.88
N SER A 132 -17.65 7.02 -9.13
CA SER A 132 -18.26 8.17 -8.45
C SER A 132 -19.75 8.39 -8.75
N ARG A 133 -20.36 7.61 -9.65
CA ARG A 133 -21.79 7.66 -9.98
C ARG A 133 -22.59 6.52 -9.35
N LEU A 134 -21.94 5.56 -8.68
CA LEU A 134 -22.62 4.50 -7.94
C LEU A 134 -23.18 5.07 -6.64
N ASP A 135 -24.48 4.86 -6.37
CA ASP A 135 -25.08 5.27 -5.11
C ASP A 135 -24.75 4.26 -4.00
N LEU A 136 -23.57 4.44 -3.39
CA LEU A 136 -23.16 3.68 -2.22
C LEU A 136 -23.70 4.28 -0.89
N SER A 137 -24.49 5.36 -0.94
CA SER A 137 -24.90 6.12 0.25
C SER A 137 -25.80 5.35 1.22
N GLN A 138 -26.44 4.27 0.74
CA GLN A 138 -27.28 3.38 1.55
C GLN A 138 -26.45 2.56 2.56
N SER A 139 -25.12 2.48 2.41
CA SER A 139 -24.23 1.75 3.32
C SER A 139 -23.20 2.66 3.96
N THR A 140 -23.14 2.69 5.29
CA THR A 140 -22.02 3.29 6.03
C THR A 140 -20.74 2.44 5.98
N ARG A 141 -20.85 1.19 5.48
CA ARG A 141 -19.79 0.18 5.47
C ARG A 141 -19.08 0.06 4.13
N ILE A 142 -19.56 0.73 3.09
CA ILE A 142 -18.98 0.72 1.75
C ILE A 142 -18.85 2.16 1.31
N GLN A 143 -17.62 2.62 1.07
CA GLN A 143 -17.33 4.02 0.82
C GLN A 143 -16.37 4.15 -0.36
N ILE A 144 -16.51 5.20 -1.16
CA ILE A 144 -15.53 5.51 -2.21
C ILE A 144 -14.32 6.15 -1.54
N SER A 145 -13.14 5.54 -1.71
CA SER A 145 -11.85 6.10 -1.31
C SER A 145 -11.68 7.50 -1.92
N PRO A 146 -11.44 8.55 -1.10
CA PRO A 146 -11.17 9.88 -1.61
C PRO A 146 -9.90 9.91 -2.45
N ALA A 147 -9.97 10.58 -3.60
CA ALA A 147 -8.82 10.82 -4.47
C ALA A 147 -8.42 12.31 -4.38
N TYR A 148 -7.11 12.55 -4.39
CA TYR A 148 -6.48 13.86 -4.22
C TYR A 148 -5.56 14.16 -5.40
N ASP A 149 -5.42 15.44 -5.74
CA ASP A 149 -4.51 15.91 -6.79
C ASP A 149 -3.15 16.39 -6.23
N ASP A 150 -3.06 16.67 -4.92
CA ASP A 150 -1.85 17.12 -4.22
C ASP A 150 -1.27 15.99 -3.35
N GLY A 151 -0.33 15.24 -3.95
CA GLY A 151 0.39 14.15 -3.28
C GLY A 151 1.21 14.62 -2.06
N PRO A 152 2.02 15.68 -2.16
CA PRO A 152 2.79 16.22 -1.02
C PRO A 152 1.92 16.64 0.17
N ALA A 153 0.78 17.30 -0.06
CA ALA A 153 -0.15 17.65 1.00
C ALA A 153 -0.80 16.41 1.62
N LEU A 154 -1.21 15.43 0.81
CA LEU A 154 -1.76 14.17 1.30
C LEU A 154 -0.75 13.40 2.15
N LEU A 155 0.50 13.27 1.68
CA LEU A 155 1.57 12.59 2.41
C LEU A 155 1.86 13.29 3.76
N SER A 156 1.83 14.62 3.79
CA SER A 156 1.97 15.39 5.04
C SER A 156 0.83 15.09 6.03
N GLY A 157 -0.41 14.98 5.53
CA GLY A 157 -1.58 14.60 6.34
C GLY A 157 -1.57 13.14 6.80
N VAL A 158 -1.02 12.22 5.99
CA VAL A 158 -0.80 10.81 6.32
C VAL A 158 0.24 10.67 7.44
N ILE A 159 1.37 11.38 7.34
CA ILE A 159 2.41 11.42 8.39
C ILE A 159 1.84 11.97 9.70
N ALA A 160 1.13 13.10 9.66
CA ALA A 160 0.55 13.73 10.85
C ALA A 160 -0.49 12.84 11.56
N GLN A 161 -1.20 11.99 10.82
CA GLN A 161 -2.19 11.05 11.34
C GLN A 161 -1.64 9.64 11.61
N HIS A 162 -0.34 9.41 11.40
CA HIS A 162 0.32 8.10 11.56
C HIS A 162 -0.33 6.99 10.71
N LEU A 163 -0.82 7.34 9.52
CA LEU A 163 -1.41 6.41 8.55
C LEU A 163 -0.33 5.72 7.71
N SER A 164 -0.69 4.60 7.06
CA SER A 164 0.29 3.68 6.46
C SER A 164 1.06 4.25 5.26
N GLY A 165 0.49 5.18 4.51
CA GLY A 165 1.14 5.74 3.33
C GLY A 165 0.18 6.34 2.31
N VAL A 166 0.69 6.50 1.10
CA VAL A 166 -0.04 7.02 -0.06
C VAL A 166 0.07 6.04 -1.21
N ILE A 167 -1.04 5.75 -1.89
CA ILE A 167 -1.07 5.09 -3.19
C ILE A 167 -1.18 6.18 -4.28
N ALA A 168 -0.09 6.40 -5.02
CA ALA A 168 -0.10 7.22 -6.22
C ALA A 168 -0.48 6.35 -7.43
N LYS A 169 -1.48 6.78 -8.20
CA LYS A 169 -2.03 6.07 -9.36
C LYS A 169 -1.92 6.95 -10.60
N ARG A 170 -1.36 6.42 -11.68
CA ARG A 170 -1.07 7.18 -12.90
C ARG A 170 -2.31 7.34 -13.78
N ARG A 171 -2.65 8.58 -14.13
CA ARG A 171 -3.76 8.94 -15.02
C ARG A 171 -3.48 8.48 -16.45
N GLY A 172 -4.52 8.29 -17.25
CA GLY A 172 -4.41 7.78 -18.61
C GLY A 172 -4.11 6.27 -18.70
N THR A 173 -3.97 5.55 -17.58
CA THR A 173 -3.52 4.15 -17.58
C THR A 173 -4.68 3.16 -17.43
N PRO A 174 -4.64 2.02 -18.15
CA PRO A 174 -5.60 0.94 -17.99
C PRO A 174 -5.39 0.22 -16.66
N TYR A 175 -6.39 -0.52 -16.22
CA TYR A 175 -6.27 -1.46 -15.13
C TYR A 175 -5.50 -2.69 -15.61
N ARG A 176 -4.49 -3.14 -14.85
CA ARG A 176 -3.63 -4.27 -15.22
C ARG A 176 -3.70 -5.38 -14.17
N PRO A 177 -4.48 -6.46 -14.39
CA PRO A 177 -4.65 -7.53 -13.43
C PRO A 177 -3.34 -8.22 -13.01
N GLY A 178 -2.96 -8.10 -11.73
CA GLY A 178 -1.83 -8.77 -11.11
C GLY A 178 -0.47 -8.04 -11.15
N ASP A 179 -0.31 -6.99 -11.97
CA ASP A 179 0.91 -6.18 -12.05
C ASP A 179 0.57 -4.77 -12.56
N SER A 180 0.91 -3.73 -11.80
CA SER A 180 0.68 -2.35 -12.22
C SER A 180 1.69 -1.85 -13.26
N GLY A 181 2.82 -2.53 -13.48
CA GLY A 181 3.88 -2.05 -14.37
C GLY A 181 4.52 -0.72 -13.92
N GLY A 182 4.38 -0.37 -12.64
CA GLY A 182 4.77 0.94 -12.11
C GLY A 182 3.72 2.04 -12.24
N ASP A 183 2.57 1.78 -12.88
CA ASP A 183 1.48 2.76 -12.99
C ASP A 183 0.79 3.01 -11.62
N TRP A 184 0.99 2.16 -10.61
CA TRP A 184 0.57 2.37 -9.22
C TRP A 184 1.78 2.24 -8.27
N ILE A 185 2.04 3.27 -7.47
CA ILE A 185 3.17 3.35 -6.54
C ILE A 185 2.65 3.46 -5.11
N ARG A 186 3.17 2.64 -4.20
CA ARG A 186 2.97 2.77 -2.75
C ARG A 186 4.15 3.52 -2.14
N VAL A 187 3.85 4.65 -1.54
CA VAL A 187 4.80 5.53 -0.85
C VAL A 187 4.74 5.27 0.65
N ASP A 188 5.86 4.82 1.21
CA ASP A 188 6.02 4.63 2.65
C ASP A 188 6.44 5.96 3.32
N PRO A 189 5.69 6.47 4.31
CA PRO A 189 5.98 7.74 4.97
C PRO A 189 7.31 7.72 5.75
N THR A 190 7.78 6.55 6.17
CA THR A 190 9.06 6.39 6.88
C THR A 190 10.27 6.45 5.95
N LEU A 191 10.08 6.19 4.64
CA LEU A 191 11.11 6.35 3.61
C LEU A 191 11.13 7.76 3.02
N ALA A 192 9.97 8.41 2.95
CA ALA A 192 9.86 9.80 2.48
C ALA A 192 10.34 10.83 3.52
N ALA A 193 10.28 10.49 4.81
CA ALA A 193 10.92 11.28 5.86
C ALA A 193 12.44 11.05 5.84
N GLY A 194 13.22 12.12 5.60
CA GLY A 194 14.63 12.16 5.97
C GLY A 194 14.84 11.83 7.46
N PRO A 195 16.05 11.42 7.88
CA PRO A 195 16.27 10.65 9.11
C PRO A 195 15.65 11.27 10.38
N SER A 196 14.49 10.71 10.74
CA SER A 196 13.67 10.89 11.95
C SER A 196 13.32 12.32 12.40
N LEU A 197 12.02 12.61 12.37
CA LEU A 197 11.35 13.49 13.33
C LEU A 197 10.21 12.74 14.06
N LEU A 198 10.49 11.54 14.56
CA LEU A 198 9.65 10.91 15.58
C LEU A 198 10.13 11.31 16.99
N PRO A 199 9.29 11.96 17.81
CA PRO A 199 9.67 12.30 19.18
C PRO A 199 9.71 11.03 20.05
N GLY A 200 10.89 10.69 20.57
CA GLY A 200 11.05 9.71 21.65
C GLY A 200 11.83 8.43 21.32
N VAL A 201 12.21 8.17 20.07
CA VAL A 201 13.11 7.06 19.74
C VAL A 201 14.57 7.55 19.81
N PRO A 202 15.41 7.04 20.74
CA PRO A 202 16.82 7.41 20.76
C PRO A 202 17.53 6.85 19.53
N VAL A 203 18.07 7.74 18.70
CA VAL A 203 18.92 7.36 17.57
C VAL A 203 20.15 6.63 18.12
N PRO A 204 20.46 5.39 17.67
CA PRO A 204 21.70 4.73 18.07
C PRO A 204 22.86 5.57 17.55
N ALA A 205 23.69 6.06 18.48
CA ALA A 205 24.85 6.87 18.12
C ALA A 205 25.73 6.11 17.12
N ALA A 206 25.99 6.74 15.97
CA ALA A 206 26.81 6.14 14.92
C ALA A 206 28.15 5.70 15.52
N ALA A 207 28.46 4.41 15.39
CA ALA A 207 29.72 3.85 15.88
C ALA A 207 30.87 4.53 15.13
N SER A 208 31.54 5.47 15.80
CA SER A 208 32.67 6.19 15.25
C SER A 208 33.75 5.18 14.84
N SER A 209 33.98 5.06 13.54
CA SER A 209 35.01 4.21 12.98
C SER A 209 36.38 4.76 13.39
N ALA A 210 36.98 4.16 14.42
CA ALA A 210 38.32 4.50 14.86
C ALA A 210 39.31 4.33 13.68
N PRO A 211 40.22 5.29 13.44
CA PRO A 211 41.19 5.19 12.36
C PRO A 211 42.15 4.03 12.61
N ALA A 212 42.44 3.25 11.57
CA ALA A 212 43.35 2.12 11.64
C ALA A 212 44.76 2.56 12.11
N PRO A 213 45.45 1.77 12.96
CA PRO A 213 46.76 2.13 13.46
C PRO A 213 47.80 2.20 12.33
N SER A 214 48.56 3.31 12.29
CA SER A 214 49.57 3.54 11.27
C SER A 214 50.71 2.51 11.38
N ARG A 215 50.94 1.76 10.29
CA ARG A 215 52.11 0.90 10.16
C ARG A 215 53.38 1.75 10.12
N ARG A 216 54.15 1.74 11.20
CA ARG A 216 55.53 2.28 11.21
C ARG A 216 56.37 1.58 10.13
N PRO A 217 57.14 2.30 9.30
CA PRO A 217 58.08 1.67 8.38
C PRO A 217 59.21 1.02 9.21
N ARG A 218 59.57 -0.22 8.88
CA ARG A 218 60.80 -0.85 9.39
C ARG A 218 62.00 -0.08 8.83
N HIS A 219 62.92 0.34 9.71
CA HIS A 219 64.20 0.89 9.28
C HIS A 219 64.98 -0.15 8.46
N ALA A 220 65.16 0.11 7.16
CA ALA A 220 66.18 -0.56 6.38
C ALA A 220 67.55 -0.08 6.86
N ARG A 221 68.36 -1.01 7.35
CA ARG A 221 69.74 -0.76 7.79
C ARG A 221 70.57 -0.37 6.57
N ARG A 222 70.97 0.90 6.45
CA ARG A 222 71.95 1.32 5.43
C ARG A 222 73.29 0.69 5.77
N GLU A 223 73.70 -0.29 4.98
CA GLU A 223 75.07 -0.79 4.99
C GLU A 223 76.02 0.27 4.42
N ARG A 224 77.27 0.26 4.91
CA ARG A 224 78.30 1.21 4.50
C ARG A 224 79.10 0.61 3.35
N THR A 225 79.30 1.42 2.33
CA THR A 225 80.43 1.36 1.39
C THR A 225 80.94 2.80 1.28
N PRO A 226 82.24 3.04 1.02
CA PRO A 226 82.87 2.61 -0.23
C PRO A 226 84.32 2.08 -0.11
N GLN A 227 84.80 1.47 -1.21
CA GLN A 227 86.21 1.53 -1.72
C GLN A 227 87.34 0.99 -0.81
N HIS A 228 88.45 0.38 -1.25
CA HIS A 228 89.08 0.02 -2.54
C HIS A 228 89.84 -1.34 -2.26
N ASP A 229 90.50 -2.12 -3.15
CA ASP A 229 90.93 -1.93 -4.54
C ASP A 229 91.34 -3.27 -5.24
N THR A 230 91.85 -3.17 -6.50
CA THR A 230 92.94 -3.99 -7.09
C THR A 230 92.73 -5.46 -7.55
N LEU A 231 92.64 -5.59 -8.88
CA LEU A 231 93.35 -6.48 -9.84
C LEU A 231 93.40 -8.03 -9.74
N PHE A 232 93.28 -8.61 -10.95
CA PHE A 232 93.57 -9.98 -11.44
C PHE A 232 92.59 -11.11 -11.09
#